data_AF-A0A7C4KMU4-F1
#
_entry.id   AF-A0A7C4KMU4-F1
#
_cell.length_a   1.000
_cell.length_b   1.000
_cell.length_c   1.000
_cell.angle_alpha   90.00
_cell.angle_beta   90.00
_cell.angle_gamma   90.00
#
_symmetry.space_group_name_H-M   'P 1'
#
loop_
_entity.id
_entity.type
_entity.pdbx_description
1 polymer ?
#
loop_
_entity_poly.entity_id
_entity_poly.type
_entity_poly.pdbx_seq_one_letter_code
_entity_poly.pdbx_strand_id
1 'polypeptide(L)'
;MNDNNPELCVNLWYYLDAETLNVFLLAGRVYCLGGTLEEKQRLLRALAETDFRVAPTFAVPTTLLRNESDACLGTKPLLPEFVDLYHSEVFHPVWEHLWAELAHLGLAEEMGDKEKLPPPGSPLCLTTCVVEYEDGRLEPLVMPMGKRDGQWSQSEMDDWTFSMG
;
A
#
# COMPACT_ATOMS: atom_id res chain seq x y z
N MET A 1 12.75 -21.76 12.41
CA MET A 1 12.15 -21.90 11.07
C MET A 1 13.28 -21.70 10.08
N ASN A 2 13.29 -22.39 8.94
CA ASN A 2 14.37 -22.23 7.97
C ASN A 2 14.20 -20.88 7.27
N ASP A 3 14.96 -19.86 7.69
CA ASP A 3 14.98 -18.50 7.15
C ASP A 3 15.47 -18.39 5.69
N ASN A 4 15.50 -19.50 4.95
CA ASN A 4 16.02 -19.58 3.59
C ASN A 4 15.02 -20.15 2.58
N ASN A 5 13.82 -20.54 3.01
CA ASN A 5 12.79 -20.94 2.06
C ASN A 5 12.22 -19.67 1.39
N PRO A 6 12.11 -19.63 0.06
CA PRO A 6 11.42 -18.54 -0.61
C PRO A 6 9.97 -18.47 -0.12
N GLU A 7 9.47 -17.25 0.06
CA GLU A 7 8.08 -16.98 0.42
C GLU A 7 7.54 -15.81 -0.40
N LEU A 8 6.22 -15.73 -0.49
CA LEU A 8 5.58 -14.58 -1.10
C LEU A 8 5.68 -13.36 -0.19
N CYS A 9 6.00 -12.22 -0.80
CA CYS A 9 6.14 -10.91 -0.20
C CYS A 9 5.42 -9.89 -1.08
N VAL A 10 4.90 -8.81 -0.52
CA VAL A 10 4.05 -7.85 -1.24
C VAL A 10 4.47 -6.43 -0.96
N ASN A 11 4.58 -5.62 -2.01
CA ASN A 11 4.52 -4.16 -1.89
C ASN A 11 3.13 -3.69 -2.30
N LEU A 12 2.56 -2.81 -1.50
CA LEU A 12 1.33 -2.10 -1.75
C LEU A 12 1.63 -0.60 -1.81
N TRP A 13 0.95 0.11 -2.69
CA TRP A 13 1.05 1.56 -2.80
C TRP A 13 -0.32 2.20 -2.82
N TYR A 14 -0.45 3.33 -2.16
CA TYR A 14 -1.58 4.24 -2.36
C TYR A 14 -1.05 5.58 -2.85
N TYR A 15 -1.76 6.19 -3.79
CA TYR A 15 -1.36 7.44 -4.40
C TYR A 15 -2.13 8.58 -3.78
N LEU A 16 -1.39 9.57 -3.29
CA LEU A 16 -1.89 10.73 -2.57
C LEU A 16 -1.69 11.98 -3.41
N ASP A 17 -2.76 12.71 -3.68
CA ASP A 17 -2.68 14.03 -4.31
C ASP A 17 -2.12 15.04 -3.31
N ALA A 18 -1.03 15.74 -3.66
CA ALA A 18 -0.30 16.63 -2.75
C ALA A 18 -1.12 17.86 -2.31
N GLU A 19 -2.04 18.33 -3.15
CA GLU A 19 -2.82 19.54 -2.87
C GLU A 19 -4.03 19.25 -1.99
N THR A 20 -4.73 18.16 -2.32
CA THR A 20 -6.01 17.81 -1.71
C THR A 20 -5.86 16.80 -0.59
N LEU A 21 -4.71 16.13 -0.48
CA LEU A 21 -4.41 15.05 0.47
C LEU A 21 -5.36 13.86 0.31
N ASN A 22 -5.81 13.62 -0.92
CA ASN A 22 -6.77 12.59 -1.25
C ASN A 22 -6.09 11.38 -1.87
N VAL A 23 -6.43 10.20 -1.39
CA VAL A 23 -6.03 8.96 -2.03
C VAL A 23 -6.91 8.71 -3.25
N PHE A 24 -6.29 8.53 -4.42
CA PHE A 24 -7.01 8.42 -5.70
C PHE A 24 -6.68 7.14 -6.48
N LEU A 25 -5.54 6.49 -6.21
CA LEU A 25 -5.17 5.21 -6.80
C LEU A 25 -4.55 4.27 -5.77
N LEU A 26 -4.65 2.98 -6.08
CA LEU A 26 -4.03 1.89 -5.35
C LEU A 26 -3.17 1.07 -6.32
N ALA A 27 -2.10 0.45 -5.84
CA ALA A 27 -1.32 -0.49 -6.63
C ALA A 27 -0.74 -1.57 -5.72
N GLY A 28 -0.31 -2.67 -6.33
CA GLY A 28 0.38 -3.72 -5.60
C GLY A 28 1.16 -4.64 -6.50
N ARG A 29 2.18 -5.28 -5.92
CA ARG A 29 3.02 -6.26 -6.61
C ARG A 29 3.49 -7.34 -5.65
N VAL A 30 3.43 -8.58 -6.11
CA VAL A 30 3.93 -9.75 -5.39
C VAL A 30 5.34 -10.13 -5.85
N TYR A 31 6.15 -10.60 -4.91
CA TYR A 31 7.51 -11.10 -5.12
C TYR A 31 7.66 -12.45 -4.42
N CYS A 32 8.45 -13.35 -5.00
CA CYS A 32 8.88 -14.58 -4.34
C CYS A 32 10.33 -14.38 -3.88
N LEU A 33 10.54 -14.19 -2.57
CA LEU A 33 11.83 -13.79 -2.00
C LEU A 33 12.36 -14.85 -1.05
N GLY A 34 13.63 -15.22 -1.21
CA GLY A 34 14.39 -16.02 -0.25
C GLY A 34 15.30 -15.16 0.63
N GLY A 35 15.89 -15.78 1.65
CA GLY A 35 16.78 -15.13 2.60
C GLY A 35 16.06 -14.70 3.89
N THR A 36 16.83 -14.10 4.78
CA THR A 36 16.38 -13.72 6.12
C THR A 36 15.25 -12.67 6.07
N LEU A 37 14.48 -12.56 7.15
CA LEU A 37 13.44 -11.53 7.26
C LEU A 37 14.00 -10.12 7.00
N GLU A 38 15.20 -9.83 7.51
CA GLU A 38 15.85 -8.53 7.34
C GLU A 38 16.22 -8.27 5.87
N GLU A 39 16.76 -9.28 5.17
CA GLU A 39 17.09 -9.17 3.73
C GLU A 39 15.83 -8.96 2.89
N LYS A 40 14.75 -9.70 3.17
CA LYS A 40 13.46 -9.54 2.48
C LYS A 40 12.86 -8.15 2.71
N GLN A 41 12.87 -7.66 3.95
CA GLN A 41 12.39 -6.30 4.27
C GLN A 41 13.23 -5.22 3.58
N ARG A 42 14.56 -5.38 3.56
CA ARG A 42 15.46 -4.45 2.89
C ARG A 42 15.18 -4.40 1.39
N LEU A 43 14.99 -5.56 0.77
CA LEU A 43 14.67 -5.66 -0.65
C LEU A 43 13.30 -5.07 -0.98
N LEU A 44 12.26 -5.37 -0.19
CA LEU A 44 10.92 -4.78 -0.38
C LEU A 44 10.96 -3.26 -0.34
N ARG A 45 11.70 -2.66 0.61
CA ARG A 45 11.87 -1.20 0.67
C ARG A 45 12.56 -0.64 -0.56
N ALA A 46 13.66 -1.25 -0.99
CA ALA A 46 14.38 -0.82 -2.20
C ALA A 46 13.49 -0.89 -3.46
N LEU A 47 12.65 -1.92 -3.57
CA LEU A 47 11.71 -2.06 -4.68
C LEU A 47 10.53 -1.07 -4.55
N ALA A 48 10.09 -0.75 -3.33
CA ALA A 48 8.99 0.19 -3.10
C ALA A 48 9.28 1.60 -3.64
N GLU A 49 10.55 1.99 -3.73
CA GLU A 49 11.00 3.28 -4.29
C GLU A 49 10.80 3.41 -5.80
N THR A 50 10.60 2.31 -6.53
CA THR A 50 10.64 2.35 -8.00
C THR A 50 9.56 1.53 -8.68
N ASP A 51 9.20 0.36 -8.13
CA ASP A 51 8.29 -0.59 -8.78
C ASP A 51 6.85 -0.08 -8.87
N PHE A 52 6.47 0.94 -8.08
CA PHE A 52 5.16 1.59 -8.21
C PHE A 52 4.89 2.08 -9.64
N ARG A 53 5.95 2.45 -10.39
CA ARG A 53 5.86 2.94 -11.77
C ARG A 53 5.39 1.89 -12.77
N VAL A 54 5.52 0.61 -12.43
CA VAL A 54 5.20 -0.52 -13.31
C VAL A 54 4.16 -1.47 -12.68
N ALA A 55 3.76 -1.21 -11.43
CA ALA A 55 2.74 -1.98 -10.75
C ALA A 55 1.36 -1.73 -11.37
N PRO A 56 0.51 -2.76 -11.52
CA PRO A 56 -0.88 -2.58 -11.89
C PRO A 56 -1.60 -1.63 -10.92
N THR A 57 -2.35 -0.67 -11.46
CA THR A 57 -3.08 0.33 -10.68
C THR A 57 -4.58 0.05 -10.67
N PHE A 58 -5.22 0.36 -9.54
CA PHE A 58 -6.63 0.14 -9.28
C PHE A 58 -7.25 1.43 -8.73
N ALA A 59 -8.48 1.72 -9.15
CA ALA A 59 -9.24 2.82 -8.57
C ALA A 59 -9.60 2.51 -7.11
N VAL A 60 -9.72 3.57 -6.29
CA VAL A 60 -10.20 3.45 -4.92
C VAL A 60 -11.66 2.95 -4.92
N PRO A 61 -12.02 1.93 -4.12
CA PRO A 61 -13.39 1.45 -4.03
C PRO A 61 -14.39 2.56 -3.67
N THR A 62 -15.43 2.73 -4.48
CA THR A 62 -16.43 3.78 -4.26
C THR A 62 -17.21 3.62 -2.96
N THR A 63 -17.24 2.40 -2.40
CA THR A 63 -17.88 2.08 -1.11
C THR A 63 -17.15 2.68 0.09
N LEU A 64 -15.87 3.02 -0.05
CA LEU A 64 -15.04 3.63 1.00
C LEU A 64 -15.11 5.16 0.99
N LEU A 65 -15.74 5.74 -0.03
CA LEU A 65 -16.03 7.17 -0.13
C LEU A 65 -17.29 7.46 0.73
N ARG A 66 -17.12 7.53 2.05
CA ARG A 66 -18.25 7.55 3.00
C ARG A 66 -18.92 8.94 3.08
N ASN A 67 -20.24 8.99 2.86
CA ASN A 67 -21.06 10.19 3.07
C ASN A 67 -21.59 10.25 4.49
N GLU A 68 -21.39 11.38 5.18
CA GLU A 68 -22.23 11.76 6.31
C GLU A 68 -23.08 12.95 5.84
N SER A 69 -24.38 12.70 5.70
CA SER A 69 -25.49 13.63 5.40
C SER A 69 -25.56 14.35 4.04
N ASP A 70 -26.70 14.13 3.38
CA ASP A 70 -27.42 15.00 2.42
C ASP A 70 -26.84 15.31 1.01
N ALA A 71 -27.47 14.64 0.04
CA ALA A 71 -28.06 15.16 -1.21
C ALA A 71 -27.24 16.04 -2.18
N CYS A 72 -25.93 16.20 -2.04
CA CYS A 72 -25.07 16.72 -3.10
C CYS A 72 -24.02 15.67 -3.50
N LEU A 73 -24.03 15.27 -4.77
CA LEU A 73 -23.06 14.39 -5.39
C LEU A 73 -21.65 14.99 -5.28
N GLY A 74 -20.88 14.48 -4.32
CA GLY A 74 -19.44 14.67 -4.21
C GLY A 74 -18.88 13.48 -3.45
N THR A 75 -18.09 12.65 -4.13
CA THR A 75 -17.31 11.58 -3.51
C THR A 75 -16.38 12.19 -2.46
N LYS A 76 -16.62 11.94 -1.17
CA LYS A 76 -15.64 12.34 -0.15
C LYS A 76 -14.34 11.58 -0.41
N PRO A 77 -13.19 12.25 -0.31
CA PRO A 77 -11.92 11.61 -0.59
C PRO A 77 -11.52 10.64 0.52
N LEU A 78 -10.78 9.60 0.14
CA LEU A 78 -10.14 8.70 1.09
C LEU A 78 -8.88 9.39 1.63
N LEU A 79 -8.86 9.70 2.93
CA LEU A 79 -7.68 10.28 3.59
C LEU A 79 -6.65 9.18 3.94
N PRO A 80 -5.34 9.52 4.04
CA PRO A 80 -4.28 8.57 4.39
C PRO A 80 -4.53 7.79 5.69
N GLU A 81 -5.08 8.44 6.71
CA GLU A 81 -5.44 7.83 8.00
C GLU A 81 -6.41 6.65 7.87
N PHE A 82 -7.28 6.67 6.86
CA PHE A 82 -8.21 5.58 6.58
C PHE A 82 -7.56 4.41 5.86
N VAL A 83 -6.43 4.62 5.19
CA VAL A 83 -5.67 3.52 4.58
C VAL A 83 -5.09 2.62 5.65
N ASP A 84 -4.58 3.17 6.75
CA ASP A 84 -4.06 2.35 7.85
C ASP A 84 -5.20 1.68 8.63
N LEU A 85 -6.32 2.38 8.84
CA LEU A 85 -7.46 1.86 9.61
C LEU A 85 -8.27 0.79 8.86
N TYR A 86 -8.41 0.94 7.55
CA TYR A 86 -9.20 0.07 6.67
C TYR A 86 -8.33 -0.57 5.58
N HIS A 87 -7.06 -0.84 5.89
CA HIS A 87 -6.07 -1.35 4.94
C HIS A 87 -6.60 -2.50 4.10
N SER A 88 -7.29 -3.41 4.76
CA SER A 88 -7.80 -4.65 4.21
C SER A 88 -8.92 -4.42 3.18
N GLU A 89 -9.82 -3.48 3.47
CA GLU A 89 -10.93 -3.08 2.62
C GLU A 89 -10.46 -2.17 1.49
N VAL A 90 -9.51 -1.26 1.78
CA VAL A 90 -8.91 -0.35 0.79
C VAL A 90 -8.20 -1.15 -0.28
N PHE A 91 -7.33 -2.08 0.10
CA PHE A 91 -6.53 -2.87 -0.83
C PHE A 91 -7.24 -4.12 -1.38
N HIS A 92 -8.48 -4.40 -1.00
CA HIS A 92 -9.24 -5.53 -1.52
C HIS A 92 -9.18 -5.72 -3.06
N PRO A 93 -9.39 -4.68 -3.91
CA PRO A 93 -9.25 -4.85 -5.36
C PRO A 93 -7.84 -5.24 -5.81
N VAL A 94 -6.81 -4.75 -5.11
CA VAL A 94 -5.41 -5.11 -5.37
C VAL A 94 -5.18 -6.58 -5.02
N TRP A 95 -5.69 -7.01 -3.87
CA TRP A 95 -5.57 -8.39 -3.42
C TRP A 95 -6.29 -9.38 -4.35
N GLU A 96 -7.51 -9.07 -4.79
CA GLU A 96 -8.24 -9.88 -5.78
C GLU A 96 -7.42 -10.10 -7.05
N HIS A 97 -6.75 -9.05 -7.52
CA HIS A 97 -5.87 -9.14 -8.68
C HIS A 97 -4.65 -10.03 -8.41
N LEU A 98 -3.92 -9.80 -7.31
CA LEU A 98 -2.75 -10.60 -6.96
C LEU A 98 -3.10 -12.10 -6.79
N TRP A 99 -4.26 -12.41 -6.21
CA TRP A 99 -4.73 -13.81 -6.10
C TRP A 99 -5.00 -14.42 -7.46
N ALA A 100 -5.64 -13.68 -8.38
CA ALA A 100 -5.89 -14.16 -9.72
C ALA A 100 -4.57 -14.45 -10.46
N GLU A 101 -3.57 -13.55 -10.37
CA GLU A 101 -2.24 -13.75 -10.96
C GLU A 101 -1.56 -15.01 -10.40
N LEU A 102 -1.54 -15.18 -9.09
CA LEU A 102 -0.92 -16.34 -8.44
C LEU A 102 -1.67 -17.65 -8.71
N ALA A 103 -3.00 -17.61 -8.84
CA ALA A 103 -3.80 -18.78 -9.19
C ALA A 103 -3.39 -19.34 -10.56
N HIS A 104 -3.10 -18.47 -11.53
CA HIS A 104 -2.59 -18.90 -12.83
C HIS A 104 -1.20 -19.57 -12.76
N LEU A 105 -0.43 -19.27 -11.71
CA LEU A 105 0.89 -19.86 -11.47
C LEU A 105 0.85 -21.09 -10.55
N GLY A 106 -0.31 -21.45 -10.00
CA GLY A 106 -0.44 -22.52 -9.01
C GLY A 106 0.12 -22.15 -7.62
N LEU A 107 0.24 -20.85 -7.33
CA LEU A 107 0.83 -20.32 -6.09
C LEU A 107 -0.18 -19.63 -5.16
N ALA A 108 -1.48 -19.65 -5.51
CA ALA A 108 -2.50 -18.95 -4.72
C ALA A 108 -2.57 -19.41 -3.26
N GLU A 109 -2.33 -20.70 -2.99
CA GLU A 109 -2.32 -21.25 -1.63
C GLU A 109 -1.16 -20.71 -0.77
N GLU A 110 -0.06 -20.28 -1.38
CA GLU A 110 1.09 -19.70 -0.66
C GLU A 110 0.80 -18.27 -0.16
N MET A 111 -0.21 -17.59 -0.73
CA MET A 111 -0.61 -16.26 -0.30
C MET A 111 -1.63 -16.28 0.87
N GLY A 112 -2.13 -17.47 1.22
CA GLY A 112 -3.11 -17.67 2.27
C GLY A 112 -4.54 -17.79 1.76
N ASP A 113 -5.49 -17.75 2.70
CA ASP A 113 -6.92 -17.91 2.42
C ASP A 113 -7.47 -16.66 1.72
N LYS A 114 -8.03 -16.82 0.51
CA LYS A 114 -8.58 -15.70 -0.26
C LYS A 114 -9.70 -14.95 0.48
N GLU A 115 -10.47 -15.65 1.32
CA GLU A 115 -11.56 -15.04 2.10
C GLU A 115 -11.07 -14.35 3.38
N LYS A 116 -9.81 -14.54 3.75
CA LYS A 116 -9.20 -13.91 4.93
C LYS A 116 -7.96 -13.16 4.50
N LEU A 117 -8.03 -11.84 4.60
CA LEU A 117 -6.84 -11.02 4.42
C LEU A 117 -5.68 -11.58 5.25
N PRO A 118 -4.48 -11.59 4.66
CA PRO A 118 -3.35 -12.23 5.28
C PRO A 118 -3.16 -11.75 6.72
N PRO A 119 -2.97 -12.67 7.67
CA PRO A 119 -2.74 -12.27 9.06
C PRO A 119 -1.52 -11.35 9.13
N PRO A 120 -1.45 -10.43 10.11
CA PRO A 120 -0.27 -9.60 10.31
C PRO A 120 1.00 -10.45 10.32
N GLY A 121 1.87 -10.26 9.32
CA GLY A 121 3.12 -11.02 9.16
C GLY A 121 3.13 -12.19 8.18
N SER A 122 2.07 -12.46 7.41
CA SER A 122 2.14 -13.42 6.30
C SER A 122 1.07 -13.16 5.23
N PRO A 123 1.43 -12.81 3.97
CA PRO A 123 2.81 -12.60 3.52
C PRO A 123 3.39 -11.32 4.12
N LEU A 124 4.72 -11.22 4.11
CA LEU A 124 5.41 -9.98 4.47
C LEU A 124 4.95 -8.87 3.51
N CYS A 125 4.30 -7.85 4.05
CA CYS A 125 3.70 -6.76 3.29
C CYS A 125 4.31 -5.42 3.70
N LEU A 126 4.56 -4.55 2.73
CA LEU A 126 4.98 -3.16 2.95
C LEU A 126 4.02 -2.23 2.20
N THR A 127 3.45 -1.25 2.91
CA THR A 127 2.60 -0.23 2.31
C THR A 127 3.39 1.07 2.17
N THR A 128 3.34 1.71 1.01
CA THR A 128 4.07 2.95 0.71
C THR A 128 3.12 4.00 0.14
N CYS A 129 3.16 5.22 0.68
CA CYS A 129 2.48 6.36 0.08
C CYS A 129 3.28 6.85 -1.13
N VAL A 130 2.63 7.09 -2.26
CA VAL A 130 3.22 7.77 -3.41
C VAL A 130 2.53 9.12 -3.56
N VAL A 131 3.25 10.20 -3.35
CA VAL A 131 2.71 11.56 -3.50
C VAL A 131 2.79 11.98 -4.95
N GLU A 132 1.66 12.39 -5.53
CA GLU A 132 1.59 13.07 -6.82
C GLU A 132 1.54 14.59 -6.61
N TYR A 133 2.49 15.30 -7.19
CA TYR A 133 2.56 16.76 -7.20
C TYR A 133 1.87 17.33 -8.45
N GLU A 134 1.54 18.63 -8.44
CA GLU A 134 0.88 19.34 -9.56
C GLU A 134 1.64 19.20 -10.90
N ASP A 135 2.97 19.08 -10.86
CA ASP A 135 3.82 18.88 -12.04
C ASP A 135 3.82 17.43 -12.58
N GLY A 136 3.03 16.53 -11.98
CA GLY A 136 2.96 15.11 -12.31
C GLY A 136 4.14 14.29 -11.76
N ARG A 137 5.00 14.88 -10.92
CA ARG A 137 6.06 14.15 -10.25
C ARG A 137 5.46 13.20 -9.21
N LEU A 138 5.96 11.96 -9.22
CA LEU A 138 5.59 10.93 -8.25
C LEU A 138 6.76 10.68 -7.30
N GLU A 139 6.52 10.81 -5.99
CA GLU A 139 7.53 10.63 -4.94
C GLU A 139 7.06 9.60 -3.90
N PRO A 140 7.75 8.45 -3.77
CA PRO A 140 7.40 7.44 -2.78
C PRO A 140 7.93 7.85 -1.40
N LEU A 141 7.06 7.84 -0.40
CA LEU A 141 7.40 8.03 1.01
C LEU A 141 7.67 6.66 1.64
N VAL A 142 8.87 6.13 1.43
CA VAL A 142 9.30 4.86 2.03
C VAL A 142 9.80 5.12 3.44
N MET A 143 9.14 4.51 4.44
CA MET A 143 9.52 4.68 5.84
C MET A 143 10.95 4.17 6.11
N PRO A 144 11.72 4.79 7.03
CA PRO A 144 13.00 4.24 7.49
C PRO A 144 12.82 2.92 8.27
N MET A 145 13.84 2.06 8.29
CA MET A 145 13.83 0.86 9.15
C MET A 145 13.65 1.24 10.64
N GLY A 146 12.74 0.55 11.33
CA GLY A 146 12.52 0.68 12.78
C GLY A 146 11.27 1.47 13.19
N LYS A 147 10.57 2.12 12.25
CA LYS A 147 9.22 2.69 12.48
C LYS A 147 8.15 1.72 11.94
N ARG A 148 7.08 1.50 12.71
CA ARG A 148 5.91 0.70 12.28
C ARG A 148 4.98 1.57 11.44
N ASP A 149 4.27 0.93 10.51
CA ASP A 149 3.12 1.52 9.80
C ASP A 149 2.11 2.08 10.81
N GLY A 150 1.56 3.27 10.55
CA GLY A 150 0.50 3.89 11.37
C GLY A 150 0.94 4.80 12.52
N GLN A 151 2.20 5.23 12.60
CA GLN A 151 2.62 6.31 13.52
C GLN A 151 3.26 7.46 12.74
N TRP A 152 2.40 8.23 12.07
CA TRP A 152 2.72 9.62 11.75
C TRP A 152 2.43 10.45 12.99
N SER A 153 3.43 11.12 13.56
CA SER A 153 3.13 12.17 14.53
C SER A 153 2.62 13.40 13.77
N GLN A 154 1.68 14.14 14.38
CA GLN A 154 1.20 15.41 13.82
C GLN A 154 2.37 16.35 13.51
N SER A 155 3.42 16.35 14.33
CA SER A 155 4.66 17.09 14.11
C SER A 155 5.46 16.66 12.88
N GLU A 156 5.40 15.39 12.46
CA GLU A 156 6.07 14.92 11.24
C GLU A 156 5.26 15.25 9.99
N MET A 157 3.93 15.32 10.10
CA MET A 157 3.07 15.90 9.06
C MET A 157 3.24 17.42 8.98
N ASP A 158 3.40 18.11 10.11
CA ASP A 158 3.55 19.56 10.20
C ASP A 158 4.95 20.01 9.72
N ASP A 159 6.03 19.35 10.13
CA ASP A 159 7.40 19.61 9.62
C ASP A 159 7.48 19.37 8.09
N TRP A 160 6.64 18.47 7.56
CA TRP A 160 6.50 18.24 6.12
C TRP A 160 5.74 19.38 5.42
N THR A 161 4.62 19.86 5.96
CA THR A 161 3.91 21.04 5.40
C THR A 161 4.77 22.30 5.39
N PHE A 162 5.65 22.49 6.38
CA PHE A 162 6.52 23.67 6.48
C PHE A 162 7.79 23.60 5.62
N SER A 163 8.23 22.39 5.21
CA SER A 163 9.35 22.23 4.28
C SER A 163 8.96 22.45 2.81
N MET A 164 7.67 22.70 2.53
CA MET A 164 7.11 23.02 1.21
C MET A 164 6.83 24.52 1.01
N GLY A 165 7.28 25.38 1.93
CA GLY A 165 7.20 26.85 1.84
C GLY A 165 8.47 27.52 1.33
#